data_AF-A0A929E7X6-F1
#
_entry.id   AF-A0A929E7X6-F1
#
_cell.length_a   1.000
_cell.length_b   1.000
_cell.length_c   1.000
_cell.angle_alpha   90.00
_cell.angle_beta   90.00
_cell.angle_gamma   90.00
#
_symmetry.space_group_name_H-M   'P 1'
#
loop_
_entity.id
_entity.type
_entity.pdbx_description
1 polymer ?
#
loop_
_entity_poly.entity_id
_entity_poly.type
_entity_poly.pdbx_seq_one_letter_code
_entity_poly.pdbx_strand_id
1 'polypeptide(L)'
;MRLAFFYSICVSIFFLGGCLPQSESSSLADSTPFVEPVLEEMVSTPIPPRPQYEPGALVLYTAQTGDTLPALAAHFNTSVKEILAANDVIPTEATTLPPGLPMQIPIYYLPFWGTQFRMIPDSLFINGPAQVDFDTAMFVGNHEGWLRDYQEYAAGDRRSGAQIVDYVAGKFSVSPRLLLALLEYQAGALSQSELPSDVDVLYPMGFKNQGYRGLYLQLAWTANQLNDGYYGWRLGTLRQISHRDGTIERPDPWQNAASVALQDYFARHAAFSNNYAVAVGPDGLFCTYQDLFGDPWSNVQDHIAGSIQQPEMRLPFEVGKTWAFTGGPHTAWGTGNPWAAIDFAPPSISQGCAPSSEWNTAVADGIVARSETGIVELDLDGDGDVRTGWVVFYLHLATIDRAEGGTLLKAGDPIGHPSCEGGTSTGTHVHIARKYNGEWIAADGPLPFSLSGWIAHNGDAPYQGTLTRYSAEVTASTSSNQSTWITADQ
;
A
#
# COMPACT_ATOMS: atom_id res chain seq x y z
N MET A 1 9.03 -18.74 -71.63
CA MET A 1 8.05 -18.50 -72.72
C MET A 1 6.96 -19.56 -72.62
N ARG A 2 5.67 -19.16 -72.56
CA ARG A 2 4.44 -19.97 -72.74
C ARG A 2 4.29 -21.36 -72.08
N LEU A 3 3.27 -21.47 -71.19
CA LEU A 3 2.25 -22.56 -71.10
C LEU A 3 2.70 -24.01 -70.75
N ALA A 4 1.85 -24.96 -70.30
CA ALA A 4 0.59 -24.94 -69.51
C ALA A 4 0.04 -26.38 -69.26
N PHE A 5 -0.66 -26.60 -68.13
CA PHE A 5 -1.85 -27.51 -67.95
C PHE A 5 -1.63 -29.06 -68.05
N PHE A 6 -2.43 -29.99 -67.47
CA PHE A 6 -3.41 -30.01 -66.32
C PHE A 6 -3.83 -31.50 -65.99
N TYR A 7 -4.72 -31.72 -64.99
CA TYR A 7 -5.38 -32.99 -64.54
C TYR A 7 -4.49 -34.02 -63.76
N SER A 8 -4.90 -34.76 -62.70
CA SER A 8 -6.20 -35.28 -62.14
C SER A 8 -6.67 -36.63 -62.74
N ILE A 9 -7.28 -37.61 -62.03
CA ILE A 9 -7.60 -37.80 -60.59
C ILE A 9 -7.89 -39.30 -60.26
N CYS A 10 -8.02 -39.65 -58.97
CA CYS A 10 -8.59 -40.89 -58.39
C CYS A 10 -7.80 -42.22 -58.40
N VAL A 11 -7.98 -42.97 -57.29
CA VAL A 11 -7.53 -44.35 -57.03
C VAL A 11 -8.71 -45.12 -56.43
N SER A 12 -8.84 -46.41 -56.76
CA SER A 12 -9.82 -47.34 -56.16
C SER A 12 -9.11 -48.48 -55.44
N ILE A 13 -9.62 -48.91 -54.29
CA ILE A 13 -9.07 -50.02 -53.49
C ILE A 13 -10.09 -51.17 -53.44
N PHE A 14 -9.61 -52.40 -53.61
CA PHE A 14 -10.40 -53.63 -53.52
C PHE A 14 -10.15 -54.37 -52.19
N PHE A 15 -11.20 -55.01 -51.67
CA PHE A 15 -11.11 -55.94 -50.53
C PHE A 15 -10.60 -57.32 -50.98
N LEU A 16 -9.79 -57.95 -50.12
CA LEU A 16 -9.69 -59.41 -50.00
C LEU A 16 -9.61 -59.78 -48.52
N GLY A 17 -10.15 -60.95 -48.15
CA GLY A 17 -10.15 -61.46 -46.78
C GLY A 17 -9.68 -62.93 -46.72
N GLY A 18 -9.33 -63.37 -45.52
CA GLY A 18 -8.94 -64.75 -45.18
C GLY A 18 -9.26 -65.02 -43.71
N CYS A 19 -9.44 -66.28 -43.31
CA CYS A 19 -10.04 -66.63 -42.02
C CYS A 19 -9.52 -67.98 -41.46
N LEU A 20 -9.83 -68.23 -40.18
CA LEU A 20 -9.61 -69.45 -39.36
C LEU A 20 -8.18 -69.69 -38.85
N PRO A 21 -7.97 -70.46 -37.74
CA PRO A 21 -8.95 -71.08 -36.83
C PRO A 21 -8.77 -70.76 -35.32
N GLN A 22 -9.71 -71.29 -34.52
CA GLN A 22 -9.72 -71.45 -33.04
C GLN A 22 -8.58 -72.37 -32.51
N SER A 23 -8.24 -72.50 -31.22
CA SER A 23 -8.79 -72.02 -29.90
C SER A 23 -7.65 -72.14 -28.83
N GLU A 24 -7.74 -71.92 -27.50
CA GLU A 24 -8.86 -71.81 -26.52
C GLU A 24 -8.74 -70.59 -25.57
N SER A 25 -8.43 -70.76 -24.26
CA SER A 25 -8.60 -69.71 -23.23
C SER A 25 -7.60 -69.77 -22.07
N SER A 26 -7.24 -68.61 -21.50
CA SER A 26 -6.79 -68.46 -20.10
C SER A 26 -6.81 -67.00 -19.64
N SER A 27 -6.77 -66.80 -18.32
CA SER A 27 -6.69 -65.55 -17.55
C SER A 27 -7.92 -64.63 -17.51
N LEU A 28 -8.14 -64.06 -16.32
CA LEU A 28 -9.16 -63.07 -16.00
C LEU A 28 -8.61 -61.66 -16.24
N ALA A 29 -9.43 -60.76 -16.75
CA ALA A 29 -9.22 -59.31 -16.66
C ALA A 29 -10.57 -58.66 -16.34
N ASP A 30 -10.65 -57.96 -15.21
CA ASP A 30 -11.85 -57.23 -14.80
C ASP A 30 -11.92 -55.91 -15.57
N SER A 31 -13.05 -55.63 -16.21
CA SER A 31 -13.21 -54.52 -17.15
C SER A 31 -13.87 -53.33 -16.48
N THR A 32 -13.17 -52.72 -15.50
CA THR A 32 -13.51 -51.39 -15.01
C THR A 32 -13.37 -50.38 -16.16
N PRO A 33 -14.42 -49.60 -16.52
CA PRO A 33 -14.28 -48.59 -17.55
C PRO A 33 -13.31 -47.50 -17.10
N PHE A 34 -12.40 -47.09 -17.98
CA PHE A 34 -11.52 -45.95 -17.75
C PHE A 34 -12.37 -44.67 -17.77
N VAL A 35 -12.71 -44.15 -16.59
CA VAL A 35 -13.33 -42.83 -16.45
C VAL A 35 -12.24 -41.80 -16.66
N GLU A 36 -12.33 -41.10 -17.77
CA GLU A 36 -11.49 -39.93 -18.05
C GLU A 36 -11.73 -38.89 -16.94
N PRO A 37 -10.68 -38.37 -16.28
CA PRO A 37 -10.86 -37.47 -15.14
C PRO A 37 -11.42 -36.14 -15.62
N VAL A 38 -12.72 -35.94 -15.39
CA VAL A 38 -13.34 -34.62 -15.50
C VAL A 38 -12.64 -33.71 -14.50
N LEU A 39 -11.88 -32.75 -15.01
CA LEU A 39 -11.46 -31.59 -14.23
C LEU A 39 -12.74 -30.83 -13.88
N GLU A 40 -13.21 -30.98 -12.65
CA GLU A 40 -14.24 -30.11 -12.09
C GLU A 40 -13.64 -28.71 -12.01
N GLU A 41 -14.04 -27.83 -12.94
CA GLU A 41 -13.79 -26.40 -12.81
C GLU A 41 -14.38 -25.95 -11.47
N MET A 42 -13.53 -25.55 -10.52
CA MET A 42 -13.96 -25.04 -9.21
C MET A 42 -14.52 -23.63 -9.34
N VAL A 43 -15.61 -23.49 -10.10
CA VAL A 43 -16.32 -22.23 -10.29
C VAL A 43 -16.87 -21.78 -8.94
N SER A 44 -16.18 -20.83 -8.32
CA SER A 44 -16.53 -20.27 -7.03
C SER A 44 -17.99 -19.81 -7.03
N THR A 45 -18.78 -20.30 -6.07
CA THR A 45 -20.22 -20.01 -6.03
C THR A 45 -20.40 -18.51 -5.77
N PRO A 46 -21.04 -17.74 -6.69
CA PRO A 46 -21.07 -16.29 -6.57
C PRO A 46 -21.76 -15.85 -5.28
N ILE A 47 -21.06 -15.02 -4.49
CA ILE A 47 -21.58 -14.45 -3.24
C ILE A 47 -22.87 -13.68 -3.57
N PRO A 48 -24.02 -13.97 -2.92
CA PRO A 48 -25.26 -13.30 -3.23
C PRO A 48 -25.13 -11.79 -3.00
N PRO A 49 -25.59 -10.94 -3.93
CA PRO A 49 -25.46 -9.49 -3.80
C PRO A 49 -26.23 -9.01 -2.56
N ARG A 50 -25.72 -7.97 -1.89
CA ARG A 50 -26.42 -7.39 -0.74
C ARG A 50 -27.79 -6.86 -1.16
N PRO A 51 -28.80 -6.95 -0.27
CA PRO A 51 -30.09 -6.34 -0.54
C PRO A 51 -29.96 -4.82 -0.65
N GLN A 52 -30.92 -4.20 -1.34
CA GLN A 52 -31.17 -2.77 -1.16
C GLN A 52 -31.69 -2.52 0.27
N TYR A 53 -31.16 -1.49 0.93
CA TYR A 53 -31.60 -1.08 2.25
C TYR A 53 -32.44 0.19 2.19
N GLU A 54 -33.43 0.28 3.08
CA GLU A 54 -34.18 1.52 3.30
C GLU A 54 -33.30 2.59 3.96
N PRO A 55 -33.54 3.90 3.72
CA PRO A 55 -32.77 4.98 4.32
C PRO A 55 -32.74 4.94 5.85
N GLY A 56 -31.54 4.92 6.44
CA GLY A 56 -31.33 4.86 7.89
C GLY A 56 -31.56 3.48 8.51
N ALA A 57 -31.73 2.42 7.71
CA ALA A 57 -31.83 1.06 8.24
C ALA A 57 -30.55 0.68 9.01
N LEU A 58 -30.71 0.08 10.20
CA LEU A 58 -29.58 -0.42 10.98
C LEU A 58 -29.07 -1.73 10.38
N VAL A 59 -27.80 -1.75 9.97
CA VAL A 59 -27.10 -2.95 9.50
C VAL A 59 -26.02 -3.36 10.49
N LEU A 60 -25.79 -4.68 10.60
CA LEU A 60 -24.74 -5.21 11.46
C LEU A 60 -23.37 -4.98 10.82
N TYR A 61 -22.46 -4.46 11.62
CA TYR A 61 -21.05 -4.27 11.29
C TYR A 61 -20.17 -4.85 12.40
N THR A 62 -18.96 -5.24 12.05
CA THR A 62 -17.92 -5.61 13.01
C THR A 62 -16.72 -4.76 12.69
N ALA A 63 -16.28 -3.93 13.64
CA ALA A 63 -15.16 -3.03 13.45
C ALA A 63 -13.90 -3.80 13.04
N GLN A 64 -13.20 -3.25 12.06
CA GLN A 64 -11.98 -3.75 11.47
C GLN A 64 -10.77 -2.97 12.00
N THR A 65 -9.58 -3.54 11.82
CA THR A 65 -8.32 -2.86 12.12
C THR A 65 -8.23 -1.51 11.42
N GLY A 66 -7.96 -0.45 12.20
CA GLY A 66 -7.81 0.92 11.71
C GLY A 66 -9.10 1.61 11.26
N ASP A 67 -10.28 1.10 11.63
CA ASP A 67 -11.54 1.82 11.39
C ASP A 67 -11.64 3.09 12.23
N THR A 68 -12.28 4.12 11.67
CA THR A 68 -12.60 5.37 12.36
C THR A 68 -14.04 5.79 12.08
N LEU A 69 -14.67 6.51 13.02
CA LEU A 69 -16.06 6.95 12.86
C LEU A 69 -16.29 7.81 11.59
N PRO A 70 -15.41 8.75 11.19
CA PRO A 70 -15.58 9.50 9.94
C PRO A 70 -15.48 8.62 8.69
N ALA A 71 -14.56 7.65 8.66
CA ALA A 71 -14.42 6.73 7.53
C ALA A 71 -15.67 5.86 7.36
N LEU A 72 -16.14 5.21 8.44
CA LEU A 72 -17.37 4.41 8.42
C LEU A 72 -18.60 5.25 8.02
N ALA A 73 -18.70 6.50 8.50
CA ALA A 73 -19.77 7.40 8.06
C ALA A 73 -19.73 7.66 6.54
N ALA A 74 -18.54 7.85 5.96
CA ALA A 74 -18.37 8.05 4.52
C ALA A 74 -18.67 6.78 3.69
N HIS A 75 -18.27 5.60 4.17
CA HIS A 75 -18.52 4.29 3.52
C HIS A 75 -20.01 3.92 3.52
N PHE A 76 -20.67 4.03 4.68
CA PHE A 76 -22.11 3.71 4.85
C PHE A 76 -23.05 4.86 4.46
N ASN A 77 -22.48 6.00 4.02
CA ASN A 77 -23.18 7.20 3.56
C ASN A 77 -24.10 7.84 4.62
N THR A 78 -23.67 7.76 5.89
CA THR A 78 -24.36 8.29 7.08
C THR A 78 -23.50 9.37 7.76
N SER A 79 -23.75 9.69 9.02
CA SER A 79 -22.99 10.64 9.82
C SER A 79 -22.45 10.01 11.11
N VAL A 80 -21.32 10.53 11.61
CA VAL A 80 -20.73 10.13 12.91
C VAL A 80 -21.77 10.21 14.04
N LYS A 81 -22.64 11.22 14.01
CA LYS A 81 -23.72 11.41 14.97
C LYS A 81 -24.74 10.26 14.97
N GLU A 82 -25.12 9.77 13.79
CA GLU A 82 -26.05 8.64 13.64
C GLU A 82 -25.40 7.32 14.06
N ILE A 83 -24.11 7.11 13.76
CA ILE A 83 -23.36 5.94 14.25
C ILE A 83 -23.27 5.96 15.78
N LEU A 84 -22.88 7.09 16.40
CA LEU A 84 -22.81 7.20 17.86
C LEU A 84 -24.18 6.96 18.52
N ALA A 85 -25.26 7.53 17.96
CA ALA A 85 -26.62 7.36 18.48
C ALA A 85 -27.20 5.93 18.31
N ALA A 86 -26.52 5.04 17.57
CA ALA A 86 -26.83 3.61 17.47
C ALA A 86 -25.89 2.72 18.30
N ASN A 87 -24.83 3.30 18.89
CA ASN A 87 -23.73 2.60 19.55
C ASN A 87 -23.20 3.39 20.78
N ASP A 88 -24.03 3.57 21.80
CA ASP A 88 -23.73 4.31 23.06
C ASP A 88 -22.46 3.83 23.82
N VAL A 89 -21.87 2.71 23.41
CA VAL A 89 -20.62 2.14 23.92
C VAL A 89 -19.36 2.84 23.40
N ILE A 90 -19.44 3.61 22.30
CA ILE A 90 -18.28 4.24 21.65
C ILE A 90 -18.02 5.64 22.24
N PRO A 91 -16.84 5.92 22.84
CA PRO A 91 -16.48 7.26 23.30
C PRO A 91 -16.37 8.26 22.15
N THR A 92 -16.70 9.52 22.42
CA THR A 92 -16.59 10.63 21.45
C THR A 92 -15.16 10.94 21.00
N GLU A 93 -14.21 10.57 21.84
CA GLU A 93 -12.76 10.78 21.73
C GLU A 93 -12.01 9.55 21.19
N ALA A 94 -12.73 8.50 20.77
CA ALA A 94 -12.13 7.29 20.20
C ALA A 94 -11.45 7.60 18.85
N THR A 95 -10.13 7.43 18.82
CA THR A 95 -9.28 7.72 17.65
C THR A 95 -9.44 6.66 16.56
N THR A 96 -9.31 5.38 16.95
CA THR A 96 -9.58 4.18 16.14
C THR A 96 -10.54 3.26 16.89
N LEU A 97 -11.32 2.46 16.16
CA LEU A 97 -12.25 1.52 16.78
C LEU A 97 -11.57 0.19 17.14
N PRO A 98 -11.89 -0.43 18.29
CA PRO A 98 -11.38 -1.76 18.63
C PRO A 98 -11.81 -2.81 17.59
N PRO A 99 -10.89 -3.57 17.00
CA PRO A 99 -11.24 -4.66 16.10
C PRO A 99 -12.15 -5.68 16.78
N GLY A 100 -13.08 -6.25 16.02
CA GLY A 100 -14.07 -7.19 16.55
C GLY A 100 -15.23 -6.55 17.31
N LEU A 101 -15.25 -5.23 17.54
CA LEU A 101 -16.39 -4.54 18.17
C LEU A 101 -17.65 -4.67 17.30
N PRO A 102 -18.73 -5.32 17.78
CA PRO A 102 -20.00 -5.36 17.05
C PRO A 102 -20.68 -3.99 17.09
N MET A 103 -21.19 -3.54 15.95
CA MET A 103 -21.82 -2.24 15.76
C MET A 103 -23.12 -2.35 14.95
N GLN A 104 -24.02 -1.39 15.18
CA GLN A 104 -25.18 -1.13 14.32
C GLN A 104 -24.92 0.16 13.55
N ILE A 105 -24.77 0.10 12.22
CA ILE A 105 -24.55 1.29 11.41
C ILE A 105 -25.84 1.65 10.66
N PRO A 106 -26.38 2.87 10.80
CA PRO A 106 -27.44 3.37 9.92
C PRO A 106 -26.90 3.50 8.49
N ILE A 107 -27.54 2.87 7.50
CA ILE A 107 -27.07 2.89 6.11
C ILE A 107 -27.99 3.74 5.21
N TYR A 108 -27.40 4.48 4.27
CA TYR A 108 -28.14 5.17 3.21
C TYR A 108 -27.67 4.64 1.85
N TYR A 109 -28.32 3.57 1.40
CA TYR A 109 -27.94 2.78 0.22
C TYR A 109 -27.62 3.64 -1.01
N LEU A 110 -26.50 3.32 -1.66
CA LEU A 110 -26.11 3.85 -2.97
C LEU A 110 -25.95 2.69 -3.95
N PRO A 111 -26.41 2.82 -5.21
CA PRO A 111 -26.27 1.76 -6.22
C PRO A 111 -24.82 1.59 -6.69
N PHE A 112 -24.59 0.49 -7.40
CA PHE A 112 -23.32 0.08 -8.00
C PHE A 112 -22.25 -0.36 -6.99
N TRP A 113 -22.64 -1.09 -5.94
CA TRP A 113 -21.68 -1.79 -5.10
C TRP A 113 -20.93 -2.88 -5.87
N GLY A 114 -19.62 -2.95 -5.62
CA GLY A 114 -18.66 -3.88 -6.20
C GLY A 114 -18.68 -5.27 -5.58
N THR A 115 -17.55 -5.97 -5.68
CA THR A 115 -17.42 -7.30 -5.08
C THR A 115 -17.48 -7.26 -3.54
N GLN A 116 -18.07 -8.30 -2.94
CA GLN A 116 -17.98 -8.58 -1.50
C GLN A 116 -16.74 -9.43 -1.14
N PHE A 117 -16.00 -9.91 -2.13
CA PHE A 117 -14.78 -10.68 -1.92
C PHE A 117 -13.67 -9.78 -1.36
N ARG A 118 -13.02 -10.22 -0.28
CA ARG A 118 -11.86 -9.56 0.31
C ARG A 118 -10.61 -10.35 -0.08
N MET A 119 -9.62 -9.66 -0.63
CA MET A 119 -8.43 -10.30 -1.23
C MET A 119 -7.42 -10.65 -0.13
N ILE A 120 -6.92 -9.66 0.60
CA ILE A 120 -5.99 -9.83 1.71
C ILE A 120 -6.40 -8.93 2.89
N PRO A 121 -6.05 -9.28 4.15
CA PRO A 121 -6.20 -8.38 5.30
C PRO A 121 -5.21 -7.21 5.23
N ASP A 122 -5.55 -6.12 5.90
CA ASP A 122 -4.74 -4.88 5.92
C ASP A 122 -3.32 -5.11 6.50
N SER A 123 -3.17 -6.02 7.48
CA SER A 123 -1.89 -6.44 8.06
C SER A 123 -0.94 -7.15 7.08
N LEU A 124 -1.43 -7.60 5.91
CA LEU A 124 -0.59 -8.17 4.84
C LEU A 124 -0.36 -7.20 3.67
N PHE A 125 -1.02 -6.05 3.66
CA PHE A 125 -0.81 -4.97 2.68
C PHE A 125 0.34 -4.04 3.07
N ILE A 126 0.43 -3.66 4.34
CA ILE A 126 1.46 -2.77 4.86
C ILE A 126 2.78 -3.50 5.08
N ASN A 127 3.91 -2.78 4.94
CA ASN A 127 5.22 -3.25 5.39
C ASN A 127 5.34 -3.15 6.92
N GLY A 128 4.57 -3.98 7.62
CA GLY A 128 4.39 -3.97 9.07
C GLY A 128 4.79 -5.29 9.75
N PRO A 129 4.25 -5.61 10.95
CA PRO A 129 4.74 -6.71 11.78
C PRO A 129 4.71 -8.08 11.11
N ALA A 130 3.71 -8.34 10.24
CA ALA A 130 3.62 -9.59 9.50
C ALA A 130 4.78 -9.82 8.50
N GLN A 131 5.54 -8.76 8.18
CA GLN A 131 6.68 -8.82 7.27
C GLN A 131 8.03 -8.97 8.00
N VAL A 132 8.06 -8.96 9.35
CA VAL A 132 9.30 -8.94 10.15
C VAL A 132 10.24 -10.09 9.77
N ASP A 133 9.73 -11.32 9.81
CA ASP A 133 10.48 -12.56 9.51
C ASP A 133 10.61 -12.87 7.99
N PHE A 134 10.33 -11.92 7.10
CA PHE A 134 10.42 -12.15 5.65
C PHE A 134 11.76 -11.72 5.05
N ASP A 135 12.54 -12.70 4.58
CA ASP A 135 13.72 -12.48 3.74
C ASP A 135 13.34 -12.56 2.25
N THR A 136 13.12 -11.41 1.63
CA THR A 136 12.82 -11.26 0.20
C THR A 136 13.92 -11.85 -0.69
N ALA A 137 15.19 -11.73 -0.29
CA ALA A 137 16.32 -12.22 -1.09
C ALA A 137 16.42 -13.74 -1.06
N MET A 138 16.20 -14.36 0.10
CA MET A 138 16.08 -15.82 0.24
C MET A 138 14.84 -16.34 -0.50
N PHE A 139 13.69 -15.68 -0.36
CA PHE A 139 12.46 -16.09 -1.02
C PHE A 139 12.59 -16.06 -2.55
N VAL A 140 13.06 -14.94 -3.13
CA VAL A 140 13.31 -14.84 -4.57
C VAL A 140 14.43 -15.78 -5.02
N GLY A 141 15.46 -16.00 -4.20
CA GLY A 141 16.56 -16.93 -4.48
C GLY A 141 16.14 -18.41 -4.56
N ASN A 142 15.04 -18.79 -3.90
CA ASN A 142 14.48 -20.14 -3.92
C ASN A 142 13.54 -20.40 -5.13
N HIS A 143 13.31 -19.40 -5.99
CA HIS A 143 12.46 -19.51 -7.18
C HIS A 143 13.28 -19.61 -8.47
N GLU A 144 12.64 -19.99 -9.58
CA GLU A 144 13.30 -20.14 -10.89
C GLU A 144 13.01 -19.02 -11.90
N GLY A 145 12.10 -18.11 -11.56
CA GLY A 145 11.70 -16.99 -12.42
C GLY A 145 12.74 -15.88 -12.59
N TRP A 146 12.52 -15.07 -13.63
CA TRP A 146 13.46 -14.06 -14.12
C TRP A 146 13.86 -13.00 -13.07
N LEU A 147 13.07 -12.78 -12.01
CA LEU A 147 13.37 -11.80 -10.96
C LEU A 147 14.63 -12.15 -10.15
N ARG A 148 14.96 -13.44 -10.03
CA ARG A 148 16.16 -13.92 -9.33
C ARG A 148 17.44 -13.37 -9.95
N ASP A 149 17.53 -13.43 -11.27
CA ASP A 149 18.71 -13.04 -12.04
C ASP A 149 18.63 -11.59 -12.56
N TYR A 150 17.53 -10.88 -12.26
CA TYR A 150 17.31 -9.48 -12.64
C TYR A 150 18.23 -8.51 -11.89
N GLN A 151 18.78 -7.52 -12.60
CA GLN A 151 19.54 -6.41 -12.03
C GLN A 151 19.27 -5.08 -12.75
N GLU A 152 19.13 -4.00 -11.99
CA GLU A 152 18.91 -2.63 -12.49
C GLU A 152 19.83 -1.63 -11.75
N TYR A 153 20.17 -0.52 -12.39
CA TYR A 153 20.73 0.64 -11.67
C TYR A 153 19.57 1.53 -11.20
N ALA A 154 19.20 1.37 -9.94
CA ALA A 154 18.02 1.96 -9.32
C ALA A 154 18.44 2.75 -8.08
N ALA A 155 17.87 3.94 -7.84
CA ALA A 155 18.15 4.75 -6.65
C ALA A 155 19.65 4.87 -6.29
N GLY A 156 20.49 5.20 -7.28
CA GLY A 156 21.92 5.51 -7.09
C GLY A 156 22.88 4.32 -7.05
N ASP A 157 22.40 3.08 -7.03
CA ASP A 157 23.23 1.87 -6.91
C ASP A 157 22.65 0.68 -7.72
N ARG A 158 23.46 -0.36 -7.96
CA ARG A 158 23.09 -1.54 -8.76
C ARG A 158 22.43 -2.62 -7.88
N ARG A 159 21.11 -2.77 -8.02
CA ARG A 159 20.27 -3.64 -7.19
C ARG A 159 19.79 -4.88 -7.95
N SER A 160 19.65 -6.01 -7.24
CA SER A 160 18.93 -7.20 -7.72
C SER A 160 17.41 -7.01 -7.68
N GLY A 161 16.66 -7.90 -8.33
CA GLY A 161 15.18 -7.91 -8.27
C GLY A 161 14.62 -7.85 -6.84
N ALA A 162 15.14 -8.68 -5.93
CA ALA A 162 14.78 -8.65 -4.51
C ALA A 162 15.11 -7.32 -3.82
N GLN A 163 16.32 -6.79 -4.03
CA GLN A 163 16.73 -5.50 -3.44
C GLN A 163 15.91 -4.32 -3.96
N ILE A 164 15.34 -4.41 -5.17
CA ILE A 164 14.43 -3.40 -5.70
C ILE A 164 13.06 -3.50 -5.00
N VAL A 165 12.55 -4.71 -4.77
CA VAL A 165 11.31 -4.95 -3.99
C VAL A 165 11.48 -4.41 -2.57
N ASP A 166 12.55 -4.76 -1.86
CA ASP A 166 12.81 -4.27 -0.49
C ASP A 166 12.98 -2.75 -0.44
N TYR A 167 13.66 -2.16 -1.43
CA TYR A 167 13.81 -0.71 -1.50
C TYR A 167 12.48 0.01 -1.71
N VAL A 168 11.59 -0.51 -2.57
CA VAL A 168 10.25 0.07 -2.76
C VAL A 168 9.38 -0.15 -1.52
N ALA A 169 9.35 -1.37 -0.97
CA ALA A 169 8.62 -1.73 0.24
C ALA A 169 9.03 -0.85 1.43
N GLY A 170 10.33 -0.63 1.60
CA GLY A 170 10.89 0.23 2.64
C GLY A 170 10.77 1.73 2.38
N LYS A 171 10.30 2.21 1.22
CA LYS A 171 10.04 3.64 1.00
C LYS A 171 8.55 3.99 1.01
N PHE A 172 7.71 3.15 0.40
CA PHE A 172 6.26 3.36 0.35
C PHE A 172 5.52 2.75 1.57
N SER A 173 6.19 1.89 2.34
CA SER A 173 5.61 1.09 3.43
C SER A 173 4.54 0.09 2.95
N VAL A 174 4.74 -0.47 1.76
CA VAL A 174 3.92 -1.54 1.16
C VAL A 174 4.62 -2.88 1.30
N SER A 175 3.87 -3.92 1.67
CA SER A 175 4.34 -5.28 1.91
C SER A 175 5.21 -5.84 0.75
N PRO A 176 6.43 -6.33 1.01
CA PRO A 176 7.26 -6.95 -0.02
C PRO A 176 6.60 -8.23 -0.60
N ARG A 177 5.86 -8.99 0.23
CA ARG A 177 5.04 -10.12 -0.23
C ARG A 177 3.95 -9.69 -1.21
N LEU A 178 3.27 -8.57 -0.96
CA LEU A 178 2.27 -8.05 -1.89
C LEU A 178 2.89 -7.59 -3.22
N LEU A 179 4.04 -6.92 -3.17
CA LEU A 179 4.77 -6.52 -4.38
C LEU A 179 5.22 -7.74 -5.20
N LEU A 180 5.68 -8.82 -4.54
CA LEU A 180 6.02 -10.09 -5.18
C LEU A 180 4.80 -10.80 -5.78
N ALA A 181 3.66 -10.85 -5.09
CA ALA A 181 2.43 -11.45 -5.62
C ALA A 181 1.92 -10.70 -6.85
N LEU A 182 1.99 -9.37 -6.86
CA LEU A 182 1.64 -8.55 -8.02
C LEU A 182 2.61 -8.76 -9.19
N LEU A 183 3.91 -8.89 -8.92
CA LEU A 183 4.93 -9.19 -9.93
C LEU A 183 4.75 -10.58 -10.56
N GLU A 184 4.39 -11.58 -9.76
CA GLU A 184 4.05 -12.90 -10.28
C GLU A 184 2.77 -12.86 -11.11
N TYR A 185 1.69 -12.28 -10.57
CA TYR A 185 0.38 -12.21 -11.24
C TYR A 185 0.40 -11.41 -12.55
N GLN A 186 1.26 -10.39 -12.67
CA GLN A 186 1.34 -9.53 -13.86
C GLN A 186 2.47 -9.90 -14.84
N ALA A 187 3.52 -10.57 -14.38
CA ALA A 187 4.74 -10.76 -15.18
C ALA A 187 5.47 -12.10 -14.94
N GLY A 188 4.91 -13.04 -14.18
CA GLY A 188 5.51 -14.36 -13.95
C GLY A 188 6.88 -14.30 -13.29
N ALA A 189 7.12 -13.29 -12.44
CA ALA A 189 8.43 -12.92 -11.92
C ALA A 189 9.18 -14.02 -11.16
N LEU A 190 8.45 -14.96 -10.56
CA LEU A 190 8.95 -16.07 -9.75
C LEU A 190 8.78 -17.43 -10.45
N SER A 191 7.83 -17.58 -11.37
CA SER A 191 7.60 -18.85 -12.08
C SER A 191 8.20 -18.93 -13.50
N GLN A 192 8.37 -17.81 -14.21
CA GLN A 192 8.77 -17.79 -15.63
C GLN A 192 10.25 -17.40 -15.78
N SER A 193 11.06 -18.26 -16.43
CA SER A 193 12.51 -18.04 -16.59
C SER A 193 12.87 -16.81 -17.44
N GLU A 194 11.94 -16.31 -18.25
CA GLU A 194 12.04 -15.07 -19.01
C GLU A 194 10.72 -14.28 -18.85
N LEU A 195 10.75 -12.98 -19.10
CA LEU A 195 9.53 -12.14 -19.12
C LEU A 195 8.57 -12.63 -20.21
N PRO A 196 7.25 -12.78 -19.93
CA PRO A 196 6.26 -13.18 -20.93
C PRO A 196 6.26 -12.25 -22.15
N SER A 197 6.12 -12.82 -23.35
CA SER A 197 6.30 -12.10 -24.63
C SER A 197 5.28 -10.98 -24.92
N ASP A 198 4.18 -10.94 -24.17
CA ASP A 198 3.16 -9.89 -24.16
C ASP A 198 3.42 -8.79 -23.11
N VAL A 199 4.30 -9.05 -22.13
CA VAL A 199 4.78 -8.08 -21.14
C VAL A 199 5.90 -7.23 -21.75
N ASP A 200 5.86 -5.92 -21.48
CA ASP A 200 6.85 -4.98 -21.99
C ASP A 200 8.06 -4.93 -21.06
N VAL A 201 9.24 -5.35 -21.55
CA VAL A 201 10.49 -5.38 -20.75
C VAL A 201 10.88 -4.01 -20.18
N LEU A 202 10.41 -2.90 -20.77
CA LEU A 202 10.63 -1.55 -20.22
C LEU A 202 9.62 -1.18 -19.13
N TYR A 203 8.47 -1.87 -19.08
CA TYR A 203 7.37 -1.61 -18.16
C TYR A 203 6.76 -2.93 -17.63
N PRO A 204 7.46 -3.73 -16.78
CA PRO A 204 6.94 -5.03 -16.32
C PRO A 204 5.58 -4.99 -15.62
N MET A 205 5.23 -3.88 -14.94
CA MET A 205 3.88 -3.71 -14.35
C MET A 205 2.86 -3.14 -15.35
N GLY A 206 3.27 -2.76 -16.56
CA GLY A 206 2.39 -2.32 -17.66
C GLY A 206 2.14 -0.80 -17.76
N PHE A 207 2.69 0.03 -16.86
CA PHE A 207 2.50 1.48 -16.91
C PHE A 207 3.46 2.16 -17.91
N LYS A 208 3.04 2.24 -19.17
CA LYS A 208 3.87 2.70 -20.30
C LYS A 208 4.07 4.23 -20.32
N ASN A 209 4.93 4.75 -19.45
CA ASN A 209 5.35 6.16 -19.39
C ASN A 209 6.88 6.27 -19.44
N GLN A 210 7.44 7.13 -20.29
CA GLN A 210 8.90 7.26 -20.46
C GLN A 210 9.66 7.59 -19.17
N GLY A 211 9.03 8.31 -18.22
CA GLY A 211 9.61 8.63 -16.92
C GLY A 211 9.55 7.50 -15.89
N TYR A 212 8.97 6.35 -16.24
CA TYR A 212 8.73 5.21 -15.34
C TYR A 212 9.23 3.88 -15.94
N ARG A 213 10.36 3.91 -16.65
CA ARG A 213 11.00 2.72 -17.22
C ARG A 213 11.77 1.93 -16.15
N GLY A 214 11.85 0.62 -16.34
CA GLY A 214 12.58 -0.28 -15.43
C GLY A 214 11.71 -0.78 -14.27
N LEU A 215 12.14 -1.88 -13.64
CA LEU A 215 11.38 -2.53 -12.58
C LEU A 215 11.22 -1.60 -11.37
N TYR A 216 12.27 -0.88 -10.99
CA TYR A 216 12.25 0.04 -9.86
C TYR A 216 11.15 1.11 -9.99
N LEU A 217 11.08 1.81 -11.12
CA LEU A 217 10.10 2.88 -11.30
C LEU A 217 8.69 2.35 -11.53
N GLN A 218 8.53 1.16 -12.12
CA GLN A 218 7.23 0.49 -12.22
C GLN A 218 6.68 0.04 -10.85
N LEU A 219 7.54 -0.47 -9.97
CA LEU A 219 7.16 -0.84 -8.60
C LEU A 219 6.91 0.39 -7.73
N ALA A 220 7.74 1.44 -7.84
CA ALA A 220 7.49 2.71 -7.15
C ALA A 220 6.15 3.34 -7.58
N TRP A 221 5.81 3.28 -8.88
CA TRP A 221 4.49 3.68 -9.36
C TRP A 221 3.36 2.81 -8.79
N THR A 222 3.52 1.47 -8.84
CA THR A 222 2.53 0.53 -8.32
C THR A 222 2.27 0.75 -6.83
N ALA A 223 3.31 0.84 -6.01
CA ALA A 223 3.21 1.12 -4.58
C ALA A 223 2.53 2.49 -4.30
N ASN A 224 2.78 3.50 -5.14
CA ASN A 224 2.07 4.78 -5.05
C ASN A 224 0.57 4.64 -5.36
N GLN A 225 0.16 3.87 -6.38
CA GLN A 225 -1.26 3.67 -6.69
C GLN A 225 -1.96 2.86 -5.60
N LEU A 226 -1.30 1.82 -5.07
CA LEU A 226 -1.78 1.04 -3.94
C LEU A 226 -2.01 1.91 -2.70
N ASN A 227 -1.04 2.76 -2.33
CA ASN A 227 -1.20 3.70 -1.22
C ASN A 227 -2.35 4.67 -1.45
N ASP A 228 -2.49 5.25 -2.64
CA ASP A 228 -3.57 6.20 -2.93
C ASP A 228 -4.96 5.58 -2.72
N GLY A 229 -5.14 4.32 -3.16
CA GLY A 229 -6.36 3.56 -2.93
C GLY A 229 -6.57 3.14 -1.46
N TYR A 230 -5.52 2.61 -0.80
CA TYR A 230 -5.57 2.12 0.58
C TYR A 230 -5.91 3.24 1.56
N TYR A 231 -5.11 4.32 1.54
CA TYR A 231 -5.30 5.44 2.43
C TYR A 231 -6.54 6.26 2.05
N GLY A 232 -6.91 6.27 0.76
CA GLY A 232 -8.21 6.77 0.32
C GLY A 232 -9.40 6.06 0.98
N TRP A 233 -9.36 4.72 1.11
CA TRP A 233 -10.40 3.98 1.84
C TRP A 233 -10.31 4.18 3.36
N ARG A 234 -9.11 4.04 3.95
CA ARG A 234 -8.83 4.22 5.40
C ARG A 234 -9.33 5.57 5.93
N LEU A 235 -9.21 6.63 5.13
CA LEU A 235 -9.64 7.99 5.48
C LEU A 235 -11.07 8.32 5.00
N GLY A 236 -11.77 7.40 4.32
CA GLY A 236 -13.14 7.59 3.82
C GLY A 236 -13.28 8.51 2.60
N THR A 237 -12.17 8.94 1.98
CA THR A 237 -12.17 9.87 0.84
C THR A 237 -12.45 9.15 -0.49
N LEU A 238 -12.03 7.88 -0.63
CA LEU A 238 -12.32 7.03 -1.79
C LEU A 238 -13.74 6.45 -1.72
N ARG A 239 -14.72 7.21 -2.23
CA ARG A 239 -16.15 6.83 -2.23
C ARG A 239 -16.64 6.18 -3.52
N GLN A 240 -15.76 6.05 -4.52
CA GLN A 240 -16.08 5.53 -5.85
C GLN A 240 -14.78 5.19 -6.61
N ILE A 241 -14.75 4.02 -7.24
CA ILE A 241 -13.75 3.59 -8.22
C ILE A 241 -14.27 3.96 -9.61
N SER A 242 -13.40 4.45 -10.49
CA SER A 242 -13.75 4.81 -11.87
C SER A 242 -12.98 3.92 -12.85
N HIS A 243 -13.72 3.16 -13.66
CA HIS A 243 -13.16 2.19 -14.61
C HIS A 243 -12.73 2.85 -15.93
N ARG A 244 -11.82 2.19 -16.64
CA ARG A 244 -11.29 2.68 -17.93
C ARG A 244 -12.30 2.76 -19.07
N ASP A 245 -13.40 2.02 -18.99
CA ASP A 245 -14.52 2.09 -19.93
C ASP A 245 -15.50 3.24 -19.62
N GLY A 246 -15.31 3.96 -18.51
CA GLY A 246 -16.18 5.03 -18.02
C GLY A 246 -17.30 4.55 -17.09
N THR A 247 -17.36 3.26 -16.74
CA THR A 247 -18.26 2.77 -15.69
C THR A 247 -17.75 3.15 -14.30
N ILE A 248 -18.65 3.07 -13.31
CA ILE A 248 -18.36 3.43 -11.93
C ILE A 248 -18.72 2.29 -10.99
N GLU A 249 -17.90 2.10 -9.97
CA GLU A 249 -18.09 1.11 -8.91
C GLU A 249 -17.98 1.82 -7.56
N ARG A 250 -18.74 1.37 -6.58
CA ARG A 250 -18.59 1.75 -5.18
C ARG A 250 -18.08 0.52 -4.45
N PRO A 251 -16.97 0.59 -3.70
CA PRO A 251 -16.58 -0.54 -2.86
C PRO A 251 -17.74 -0.89 -1.91
N ASP A 252 -17.93 -2.18 -1.65
CA ASP A 252 -18.93 -2.62 -0.66
C ASP A 252 -18.57 -2.05 0.72
N PRO A 253 -19.50 -1.46 1.50
CA PRO A 253 -19.16 -0.77 2.75
C PRO A 253 -18.51 -1.65 3.83
N TRP A 254 -18.52 -2.98 3.69
CA TRP A 254 -17.80 -3.91 4.56
C TRP A 254 -16.46 -4.39 3.95
N GLN A 255 -15.91 -3.70 2.95
CA GLN A 255 -14.54 -3.95 2.48
C GLN A 255 -13.49 -3.45 3.49
N ASN A 256 -12.27 -3.98 3.36
CA ASN A 256 -11.07 -3.50 4.07
C ASN A 256 -10.15 -2.73 3.12
N ALA A 257 -9.27 -1.89 3.67
CA ALA A 257 -8.47 -0.93 2.89
C ALA A 257 -7.59 -1.62 1.83
N ALA A 258 -7.00 -2.77 2.13
CA ALA A 258 -6.20 -3.53 1.18
C ALA A 258 -6.99 -4.05 -0.04
N SER A 259 -8.20 -4.54 0.17
CA SER A 259 -9.05 -5.04 -0.94
C SER A 259 -9.52 -3.89 -1.84
N VAL A 260 -9.88 -2.73 -1.25
CA VAL A 260 -10.26 -1.54 -2.03
C VAL A 260 -9.07 -0.95 -2.79
N ALA A 261 -7.87 -0.95 -2.21
CA ALA A 261 -6.65 -0.53 -2.89
C ALA A 261 -6.35 -1.37 -4.14
N LEU A 262 -6.55 -2.68 -4.05
CA LEU A 262 -6.34 -3.60 -5.17
C LEU A 262 -7.45 -3.49 -6.23
N GLN A 263 -8.70 -3.27 -5.81
CA GLN A 263 -9.81 -2.97 -6.70
C GLN A 263 -9.55 -1.67 -7.51
N ASP A 264 -9.20 -0.58 -6.83
CA ASP A 264 -8.91 0.69 -7.51
C ASP A 264 -7.67 0.62 -8.41
N TYR A 265 -6.62 -0.10 -7.98
CA TYR A 265 -5.45 -0.39 -8.81
C TYR A 265 -5.85 -1.11 -10.11
N PHE A 266 -6.52 -2.26 -10.03
CA PHE A 266 -6.87 -3.06 -11.21
C PHE A 266 -7.89 -2.36 -12.12
N ALA A 267 -8.89 -1.66 -11.57
CA ALA A 267 -9.86 -0.87 -12.33
C ALA A 267 -9.20 0.26 -13.16
N ARG A 268 -8.16 0.89 -12.60
CA ARG A 268 -7.34 1.90 -13.28
C ARG A 268 -6.25 1.31 -14.18
N HIS A 269 -6.10 -0.02 -14.25
CA HIS A 269 -5.00 -0.67 -14.98
C HIS A 269 -5.36 -1.11 -16.41
N ALA A 270 -4.51 -0.78 -17.39
CA ALA A 270 -4.83 -0.97 -18.81
C ALA A 270 -5.12 -2.43 -19.18
N ALA A 271 -4.25 -3.34 -18.73
CA ALA A 271 -4.33 -4.78 -19.02
C ALA A 271 -5.60 -5.45 -18.45
N PHE A 272 -6.20 -4.88 -17.40
CA PHE A 272 -7.30 -5.50 -16.67
C PHE A 272 -8.68 -4.99 -17.08
N SER A 273 -8.77 -4.07 -18.04
CA SER A 273 -10.03 -3.48 -18.52
C SER A 273 -11.11 -4.51 -18.93
N ASN A 274 -10.71 -5.72 -19.37
CA ASN A 274 -11.63 -6.82 -19.71
C ASN A 274 -11.66 -7.95 -18.66
N ASN A 275 -10.69 -7.99 -17.74
CA ASN A 275 -10.44 -9.10 -16.81
C ASN A 275 -10.57 -8.70 -15.32
N TYR A 276 -11.00 -7.46 -15.05
CA TYR A 276 -11.08 -6.88 -13.69
C TYR A 276 -11.74 -7.81 -12.67
N ALA A 277 -12.92 -8.36 -13.00
CA ALA A 277 -13.68 -9.24 -12.11
C ALA A 277 -12.95 -10.55 -11.75
N VAL A 278 -11.99 -10.99 -12.57
CA VAL A 278 -11.10 -12.12 -12.25
C VAL A 278 -9.99 -11.63 -11.32
N ALA A 279 -9.34 -10.52 -11.65
CA ALA A 279 -8.21 -9.97 -10.88
C ALA A 279 -8.56 -9.63 -9.41
N VAL A 280 -9.79 -9.16 -9.16
CA VAL A 280 -10.34 -8.90 -7.81
C VAL A 280 -11.17 -10.06 -7.25
N GLY A 281 -11.21 -11.18 -7.95
CA GLY A 281 -11.87 -12.42 -7.53
C GLY A 281 -10.92 -13.41 -6.87
N PRO A 282 -11.41 -14.61 -6.49
CA PRO A 282 -10.58 -15.66 -5.93
C PRO A 282 -9.52 -16.15 -6.93
N ASP A 283 -9.87 -16.27 -8.22
CA ASP A 283 -9.02 -16.81 -9.28
C ASP A 283 -7.96 -15.80 -9.80
N GLY A 284 -7.91 -14.60 -9.20
CA GLY A 284 -6.97 -13.53 -9.54
C GLY A 284 -5.76 -13.50 -8.62
N LEU A 285 -5.37 -12.29 -8.20
CA LEU A 285 -4.23 -12.07 -7.30
C LEU A 285 -4.35 -12.82 -5.97
N PHE A 286 -5.56 -13.13 -5.51
CA PHE A 286 -5.77 -13.95 -4.32
C PHE A 286 -5.17 -15.35 -4.46
N CYS A 287 -5.44 -16.04 -5.59
CA CYS A 287 -4.85 -17.34 -5.91
C CYS A 287 -3.33 -17.25 -5.90
N THR A 288 -2.74 -16.29 -6.61
CA THR A 288 -1.29 -16.08 -6.64
C THR A 288 -0.69 -15.78 -5.27
N TYR A 289 -1.36 -15.00 -4.41
CA TYR A 289 -0.89 -14.78 -3.04
C TYR A 289 -0.97 -16.07 -2.21
N GLN A 290 -2.04 -16.86 -2.37
CA GLN A 290 -2.24 -18.12 -1.65
C GLN A 290 -1.23 -19.20 -2.06
N ASP A 291 -0.89 -19.30 -3.35
CA ASP A 291 0.14 -20.23 -3.86
C ASP A 291 1.55 -19.87 -3.35
N LEU A 292 1.87 -18.57 -3.27
CA LEU A 292 3.18 -18.10 -2.83
C LEU A 292 3.38 -18.10 -1.30
N PHE A 293 2.33 -17.83 -0.53
CA PHE A 293 2.44 -17.51 0.91
C PHE A 293 1.44 -18.25 1.82
N GLY A 294 0.54 -19.07 1.27
CA GLY A 294 -0.56 -19.69 2.00
C GLY A 294 -1.77 -18.76 2.19
N ASP A 295 -2.85 -19.29 2.77
CA ASP A 295 -4.11 -18.56 2.94
C ASP A 295 -3.92 -17.27 3.79
N PRO A 296 -4.12 -16.06 3.19
CA PRO A 296 -3.93 -14.80 3.89
C PRO A 296 -4.95 -14.54 5.01
N TRP A 297 -6.07 -15.28 5.05
CA TRP A 297 -7.09 -15.15 6.09
C TRP A 297 -6.94 -16.14 7.25
N SER A 298 -6.00 -17.08 7.16
CA SER A 298 -5.83 -18.17 8.14
C SER A 298 -5.41 -17.70 9.54
N ASN A 299 -4.64 -16.61 9.64
CA ASN A 299 -4.00 -16.15 10.88
C ASN A 299 -4.00 -14.61 11.01
N VAL A 300 -5.08 -13.93 10.58
CA VAL A 300 -5.17 -12.46 10.59
C VAL A 300 -4.86 -11.90 11.97
N GLN A 301 -3.86 -11.02 12.05
CA GLN A 301 -3.57 -10.20 13.22
C GLN A 301 -4.12 -8.79 13.01
N ASP A 302 -4.62 -8.19 14.09
CA ASP A 302 -5.01 -6.78 14.12
C ASP A 302 -3.80 -5.88 13.86
N HIS A 303 -3.90 -5.00 12.87
CA HIS A 303 -2.77 -4.16 12.44
C HIS A 303 -2.66 -2.88 13.26
N ILE A 304 -3.82 -2.26 13.54
CA ILE A 304 -3.99 -1.07 14.35
C ILE A 304 -4.97 -1.42 15.48
N ALA A 305 -4.51 -1.27 16.72
CA ALA A 305 -5.32 -1.52 17.90
C ALA A 305 -6.43 -0.45 18.10
N GLY A 306 -7.39 -0.76 18.96
CA GLY A 306 -8.45 0.17 19.32
C GLY A 306 -7.94 1.37 20.13
N SER A 307 -8.41 2.57 19.76
CA SER A 307 -8.17 3.85 20.40
C SER A 307 -6.69 4.23 20.61
N ILE A 308 -5.80 3.86 19.67
CA ILE A 308 -4.37 4.18 19.74
C ILE A 308 -4.11 5.68 19.90
N GLN A 309 -3.10 6.02 20.69
CA GLN A 309 -2.65 7.39 20.93
C GLN A 309 -1.21 7.56 20.43
N GLN A 310 -0.90 8.75 19.92
CA GLN A 310 0.47 9.14 19.64
C GLN A 310 1.26 9.29 20.96
N PRO A 311 2.51 8.83 21.04
CA PRO A 311 3.44 9.23 22.09
C PRO A 311 3.57 10.77 22.17
N GLU A 312 3.95 11.29 23.34
CA GLU A 312 4.30 12.70 23.45
C GLU A 312 5.55 13.00 22.62
N MET A 313 5.46 14.02 21.76
CA MET A 313 6.51 14.39 20.81
C MET A 313 6.75 15.90 20.89
N ARG A 314 8.01 16.32 20.90
CA ARG A 314 8.46 17.71 20.80
C ARG A 314 8.52 18.18 19.34
N LEU A 315 8.68 19.48 19.11
CA LEU A 315 9.08 20.02 17.80
C LEU A 315 10.47 19.48 17.39
N PRO A 316 10.74 19.25 16.08
CA PRO A 316 11.91 18.53 15.59
C PRO A 316 13.19 19.39 15.47
N PHE A 317 13.34 20.39 16.34
CA PHE A 317 14.45 21.34 16.37
C PHE A 317 14.73 21.84 17.79
N GLU A 318 15.92 22.41 18.01
CA GLU A 318 16.40 22.79 19.35
C GLU A 318 15.48 23.79 20.08
N VAL A 319 15.30 23.56 21.40
CA VAL A 319 14.52 24.43 22.29
C VAL A 319 14.99 25.89 22.21
N GLY A 320 14.04 26.82 22.08
CA GLY A 320 14.29 28.25 21.93
C GLY A 320 14.64 28.70 20.50
N LYS A 321 14.92 27.79 19.57
CA LYS A 321 15.00 28.14 18.14
C LYS A 321 13.60 28.40 17.59
N THR A 322 13.56 29.18 16.51
CA THR A 322 12.32 29.53 15.79
C THR A 322 12.49 29.16 14.33
N TRP A 323 11.67 28.23 13.84
CA TRP A 323 11.70 27.72 12.47
C TRP A 323 10.37 28.04 11.77
N ALA A 324 10.37 28.01 10.43
CA ALA A 324 9.20 28.27 9.62
C ALA A 324 8.42 26.99 9.30
N PHE A 325 7.11 26.97 9.55
CA PHE A 325 6.20 25.94 9.05
C PHE A 325 5.98 26.12 7.54
N THR A 326 6.71 25.36 6.73
CA THR A 326 6.81 25.59 5.28
C THR A 326 5.82 24.78 4.45
N GLY A 327 5.34 23.66 4.97
CA GLY A 327 4.43 22.74 4.30
C GLY A 327 3.47 22.09 5.28
N GLY A 328 2.18 22.29 5.04
CA GLY A 328 1.10 21.60 5.76
C GLY A 328 0.97 20.13 5.32
N PRO A 329 -0.06 19.41 5.79
CA PRO A 329 -0.26 18.01 5.48
C PRO A 329 -0.08 17.65 4.01
N HIS A 330 0.80 16.68 3.76
CA HIS A 330 1.10 16.13 2.44
C HIS A 330 1.68 14.70 2.57
N THR A 331 1.96 14.04 1.44
CA THR A 331 2.42 12.64 1.45
C THR A 331 3.78 12.45 2.12
N ALA A 332 3.92 11.39 2.92
CA ALA A 332 5.20 11.02 3.52
C ALA A 332 6.23 10.50 2.51
N TRP A 333 5.77 9.90 1.40
CA TRP A 333 6.63 9.49 0.29
C TRP A 333 5.84 9.36 -1.02
N GLY A 334 6.43 9.79 -2.14
CA GLY A 334 5.81 9.72 -3.47
C GLY A 334 4.82 10.85 -3.72
N THR A 335 3.56 10.50 -4.04
CA THR A 335 2.45 11.43 -4.38
C THR A 335 1.10 10.88 -3.89
N GLY A 336 0.05 11.70 -3.78
CA GLY A 336 -1.29 11.22 -3.40
C GLY A 336 -1.50 11.06 -1.89
N ASN A 337 -2.29 10.07 -1.48
CA ASN A 337 -2.57 9.75 -0.07
C ASN A 337 -1.51 8.82 0.55
N PRO A 338 -1.32 8.83 1.90
CA PRO A 338 -1.99 9.67 2.90
C PRO A 338 -1.27 11.00 3.08
N TRP A 339 -1.98 12.06 3.47
CA TRP A 339 -1.32 13.30 3.92
C TRP A 339 -0.82 13.11 5.36
N ALA A 340 0.35 12.50 5.52
CA ALA A 340 0.95 12.07 6.78
C ALA A 340 2.19 12.86 7.23
N ALA A 341 2.67 13.80 6.40
CA ALA A 341 3.88 14.58 6.63
C ALA A 341 3.63 16.09 6.72
N ILE A 342 4.55 16.79 7.38
CA ILE A 342 4.62 18.26 7.52
C ILE A 342 6.08 18.74 7.47
N ASP A 343 6.31 19.98 7.03
CA ASP A 343 7.65 20.53 6.82
C ASP A 343 7.99 21.70 7.75
N PHE A 344 9.22 21.70 8.28
CA PHE A 344 9.80 22.83 9.00
C PHE A 344 11.14 23.24 8.41
N ALA A 345 11.33 24.53 8.10
CA ALA A 345 12.58 25.07 7.58
C ALA A 345 13.34 25.91 8.63
N PRO A 346 14.66 25.73 8.79
CA PRO A 346 15.49 26.60 9.63
C PRO A 346 15.61 28.01 9.04
N PRO A 347 15.98 29.02 9.85
CA PRO A 347 16.34 30.35 9.36
C PRO A 347 17.50 30.28 8.34
N SER A 348 17.30 30.84 7.15
CA SER A 348 18.30 30.85 6.06
C SER A 348 18.48 32.25 5.48
N ILE A 349 19.73 32.58 5.11
CA ILE A 349 20.09 33.81 4.38
C ILE A 349 20.12 33.62 2.86
N SER A 350 19.85 32.41 2.38
CA SER A 350 19.92 32.00 0.97
C SER A 350 18.67 31.23 0.54
N GLN A 351 18.14 31.56 -0.63
CA GLN A 351 16.98 30.86 -1.21
C GLN A 351 17.41 29.51 -1.82
N GLY A 352 16.48 28.55 -1.81
CA GLY A 352 16.70 27.22 -2.37
C GLY A 352 17.48 26.30 -1.43
N CYS A 353 18.24 25.37 -2.01
CA CYS A 353 19.02 24.40 -1.25
C CYS A 353 20.35 25.00 -0.76
N ALA A 354 20.58 25.01 0.55
CA ALA A 354 21.78 25.52 1.20
C ALA A 354 22.15 24.68 2.45
N PRO A 355 23.45 24.54 2.80
CA PRO A 355 23.85 23.87 4.03
C PRO A 355 23.27 24.56 5.27
N SER A 356 22.63 23.79 6.15
CA SER A 356 22.22 24.23 7.48
C SER A 356 23.29 23.88 8.52
N SER A 357 23.48 24.76 9.50
CA SER A 357 24.18 24.45 10.76
C SER A 357 23.21 24.31 11.95
N GLU A 358 21.91 24.53 11.73
CA GLU A 358 20.86 24.31 12.73
C GLU A 358 20.57 22.81 12.83
N TRP A 359 20.30 22.31 14.04
CA TRP A 359 20.04 20.89 14.27
C TRP A 359 18.56 20.55 14.13
N ASN A 360 18.29 19.42 13.47
CA ASN A 360 17.12 18.62 13.81
C ASN A 360 17.39 17.81 15.07
N THR A 361 16.33 17.60 15.84
CA THR A 361 16.37 16.84 17.09
C THR A 361 15.38 15.69 17.07
N ALA A 362 15.67 14.63 17.82
CA ALA A 362 14.72 13.56 18.10
C ALA A 362 13.49 14.12 18.82
N VAL A 363 12.29 13.94 18.26
CA VAL A 363 11.03 14.44 18.87
C VAL A 363 10.63 13.69 20.14
N ALA A 364 11.10 12.45 20.31
CA ALA A 364 10.81 11.57 21.43
C ALA A 364 12.07 10.73 21.76
N ASP A 365 12.03 9.99 22.88
CA ASP A 365 13.04 8.98 23.21
C ASP A 365 12.92 7.79 22.25
N GLY A 366 14.03 7.27 21.73
CA GLY A 366 13.99 6.14 20.79
C GLY A 366 15.36 5.60 20.36
N ILE A 367 15.34 4.65 19.41
CA ILE A 367 16.52 4.11 18.73
C ILE A 367 16.44 4.41 17.23
N VAL A 368 17.57 4.76 16.61
CA VAL A 368 17.69 4.94 15.17
C VAL A 368 17.69 3.57 14.49
N ALA A 369 16.49 3.05 14.21
CA ALA A 369 16.25 1.78 13.52
C ALA A 369 16.82 1.81 12.08
N ARG A 370 16.85 2.99 11.44
CA ARG A 370 17.37 3.16 10.08
C ARG A 370 18.03 4.51 9.87
N SER A 371 19.15 4.53 9.16
CA SER A 371 19.80 5.74 8.62
C SER A 371 20.25 5.48 7.19
N GLU A 372 19.78 6.30 6.24
CA GLU A 372 20.07 6.24 4.81
C GLU A 372 20.32 7.65 4.27
N THR A 373 20.79 7.80 3.02
CA THR A 373 20.94 9.12 2.38
C THR A 373 19.66 9.94 2.47
N GLY A 374 19.72 11.06 3.21
CA GLY A 374 18.58 11.94 3.45
C GLY A 374 17.60 11.50 4.54
N ILE A 375 17.70 10.30 5.11
CA ILE A 375 16.63 9.68 5.91
C ILE A 375 17.13 9.16 7.26
N VAL A 376 16.36 9.40 8.32
CA VAL A 376 16.42 8.67 9.59
C VAL A 376 15.02 8.16 9.94
N GLU A 377 14.93 6.93 10.43
CA GLU A 377 13.73 6.44 11.12
C GLU A 377 14.07 6.13 12.57
N LEU A 378 13.34 6.78 13.48
CA LEU A 378 13.46 6.67 14.92
C LEU A 378 12.32 5.81 15.45
N ASP A 379 12.64 4.58 15.86
CA ASP A 379 11.72 3.68 16.57
C ASP A 379 11.60 4.14 18.04
N LEU A 380 10.37 4.12 18.57
CA LEU A 380 10.01 4.58 19.91
C LEU A 380 9.63 3.46 20.89
N ASP A 381 9.55 2.19 20.48
CA ASP A 381 9.38 1.06 21.42
C ASP A 381 10.70 0.33 21.74
N GLY A 382 11.68 0.42 20.84
CA GLY A 382 13.08 0.06 21.10
C GLY A 382 13.50 -1.32 20.61
N ASP A 383 12.68 -2.02 19.81
CA ASP A 383 13.06 -3.26 19.15
C ASP A 383 14.04 -3.03 17.96
N GLY A 384 14.08 -1.83 17.40
CA GLY A 384 14.95 -1.43 16.30
C GLY A 384 14.43 -1.75 14.89
N ASP A 385 13.16 -2.09 14.72
CA ASP A 385 12.54 -2.39 13.42
C ASP A 385 11.55 -1.28 13.00
N VAL A 386 11.69 -0.79 11.77
CA VAL A 386 10.83 0.29 11.22
C VAL A 386 9.40 -0.17 10.86
N ARG A 387 9.08 -1.44 11.12
CA ARG A 387 7.81 -2.14 10.78
C ARG A 387 6.91 -2.39 11.99
N THR A 388 7.41 -2.20 13.21
CA THR A 388 6.69 -2.37 14.48
C THR A 388 6.42 -1.00 15.15
N GLY A 389 5.83 -1.02 16.35
CA GLY A 389 5.81 0.12 17.26
C GLY A 389 5.22 1.43 16.74
N TRP A 390 5.71 2.53 17.31
CA TRP A 390 5.59 3.87 16.75
C TRP A 390 6.95 4.27 16.18
N VAL A 391 6.98 4.74 14.94
CA VAL A 391 8.22 5.12 14.24
C VAL A 391 8.08 6.53 13.67
N VAL A 392 9.07 7.39 13.90
CA VAL A 392 9.12 8.75 13.35
C VAL A 392 10.09 8.78 12.17
N PHE A 393 9.59 9.18 11.01
CA PHE A 393 10.33 9.29 9.76
C PHE A 393 10.78 10.74 9.54
N TYR A 394 12.09 10.93 9.38
CA TYR A 394 12.72 12.20 9.02
C TYR A 394 13.30 12.06 7.62
N LEU A 395 13.02 13.04 6.76
CA LEU A 395 13.56 13.16 5.41
C LEU A 395 14.23 14.53 5.22
N HIS A 396 15.15 14.58 4.25
CA HIS A 396 16.05 15.69 3.96
C HIS A 396 17.11 15.96 5.05
N LEU A 397 17.56 14.94 5.78
CA LEU A 397 18.71 15.03 6.68
C LEU A 397 20.05 14.87 5.94
N ALA A 398 20.94 15.86 6.07
CA ALA A 398 22.27 15.88 5.45
C ALA A 398 23.08 14.60 5.75
N THR A 399 24.04 14.22 4.91
CA THR A 399 24.95 13.09 5.21
C THR A 399 26.07 13.45 6.18
N ILE A 400 26.31 14.75 6.44
CA ILE A 400 27.14 15.19 7.57
C ILE A 400 26.32 15.15 8.88
N ASP A 401 26.91 14.56 9.91
CA ASP A 401 26.42 14.49 11.30
C ASP A 401 24.98 13.97 11.51
N ARG A 402 24.46 13.18 10.56
CA ARG A 402 23.21 12.40 10.72
C ARG A 402 23.45 11.19 11.60
N ALA A 403 22.52 10.91 12.51
CA ALA A 403 22.62 9.81 13.46
C ALA A 403 22.76 8.45 12.75
N GLU A 404 23.62 7.58 13.29
CA GLU A 404 23.92 6.26 12.75
C GLU A 404 22.89 5.21 13.21
N GLY A 405 22.75 4.11 12.45
CA GLY A 405 21.90 2.98 12.83
C GLY A 405 22.28 2.40 14.20
N GLY A 406 21.30 2.16 15.06
CA GLY A 406 21.49 1.71 16.45
C GLY A 406 21.80 2.82 17.46
N THR A 407 21.84 4.09 17.06
CA THR A 407 22.02 5.21 18.01
C THR A 407 20.78 5.34 18.91
N LEU A 408 20.97 5.28 20.23
CA LEU A 408 19.93 5.64 21.21
C LEU A 408 19.89 7.15 21.39
N LEU A 409 18.70 7.75 21.26
CA LEU A 409 18.48 9.20 21.38
C LEU A 409 17.41 9.51 22.43
N LYS A 410 17.54 10.65 23.10
CA LYS A 410 16.53 11.26 23.96
C LYS A 410 15.79 12.37 23.25
N ALA A 411 14.57 12.66 23.69
CA ALA A 411 13.77 13.76 23.15
C ALA A 411 14.54 15.09 23.26
N GLY A 412 14.95 15.67 22.14
CA GLY A 412 15.79 16.87 22.06
C GLY A 412 17.25 16.63 21.68
N ASP A 413 17.73 15.38 21.62
CA ASP A 413 19.10 15.06 21.16
C ASP A 413 19.24 15.30 19.64
N PRO A 414 20.42 15.73 19.15
CA PRO A 414 20.67 15.91 17.72
C PRO A 414 20.48 14.63 16.90
N ILE A 415 19.77 14.73 15.77
CA ILE A 415 19.52 13.60 14.84
C ILE A 415 20.09 13.83 13.43
N GLY A 416 20.41 15.08 13.07
CA GLY A 416 21.04 15.48 11.81
C GLY A 416 20.77 16.96 11.48
N HIS A 417 21.19 17.39 10.29
CA HIS A 417 20.95 18.76 9.81
C HIS A 417 19.95 18.80 8.64
N PRO A 418 19.05 19.81 8.58
CA PRO A 418 18.21 20.09 7.41
C PRO A 418 19.03 20.23 6.12
N SER A 419 18.52 19.70 5.02
CA SER A 419 19.18 19.68 3.71
C SER A 419 18.16 19.50 2.57
N CYS A 420 18.56 18.84 1.49
CA CYS A 420 17.72 18.44 0.36
C CYS A 420 18.01 16.98 -0.07
N GLU A 421 18.72 16.20 0.75
CA GLU A 421 19.15 14.84 0.41
C GLU A 421 18.00 13.82 0.44
N GLY A 422 18.18 12.66 -0.21
CA GLY A 422 17.28 11.50 -0.12
C GLY A 422 15.95 11.58 -0.89
N GLY A 423 15.58 12.73 -1.46
CA GLY A 423 14.33 12.90 -2.20
C GLY A 423 14.38 14.09 -3.16
N THR A 424 13.21 14.61 -3.54
CA THR A 424 13.08 15.86 -4.30
C THR A 424 12.71 16.98 -3.33
N SER A 425 13.52 18.04 -3.27
CA SER A 425 13.28 19.19 -2.40
C SER A 425 13.53 20.51 -3.15
N THR A 426 12.73 21.53 -2.84
CA THR A 426 12.88 22.89 -3.37
C THR A 426 13.78 23.79 -2.53
N GLY A 427 14.17 23.36 -1.33
CA GLY A 427 15.02 24.13 -0.42
C GLY A 427 15.18 23.49 0.96
N THR A 428 16.08 24.03 1.77
CA THR A 428 16.49 23.40 3.03
C THR A 428 15.37 23.34 4.07
N HIS A 429 14.93 22.12 4.42
CA HIS A 429 13.94 21.85 5.45
C HIS A 429 14.15 20.46 6.08
N VAL A 430 13.41 20.17 7.15
CA VAL A 430 13.07 18.80 7.54
C VAL A 430 11.65 18.50 7.09
N HIS A 431 11.48 17.34 6.47
CA HIS A 431 10.19 16.71 6.23
C HIS A 431 10.00 15.66 7.32
N ILE A 432 8.91 15.71 8.07
CA ILE A 432 8.65 14.78 9.19
C ILE A 432 7.28 14.12 9.09
N ALA A 433 7.26 12.81 9.29
CA ALA A 433 6.07 11.96 9.30
C ALA A 433 6.17 10.91 10.41
N ARG A 434 5.10 10.13 10.61
CA ARG A 434 5.05 9.05 11.62
C ARG A 434 4.31 7.83 11.09
N LYS A 435 4.69 6.65 11.59
CA LYS A 435 4.05 5.36 11.34
C LYS A 435 3.64 4.70 12.65
N TYR A 436 2.63 3.84 12.59
CA TYR A 436 2.37 2.85 13.62
C TYR A 436 2.27 1.46 12.96
N ASN A 437 3.04 0.47 13.44
CA ASN A 437 3.16 -0.85 12.82
C ASN A 437 3.44 -0.79 11.30
N GLY A 438 4.23 0.20 10.87
CA GLY A 438 4.51 0.44 9.45
C GLY A 438 3.43 1.21 8.67
N GLU A 439 2.19 1.36 9.17
CA GLU A 439 1.14 2.14 8.49
C GLU A 439 1.38 3.64 8.69
N TRP A 440 1.38 4.43 7.61
CA TRP A 440 1.56 5.88 7.66
C TRP A 440 0.33 6.54 8.30
N ILE A 441 0.51 7.18 9.45
CA ILE A 441 -0.60 7.82 10.16
C ILE A 441 -0.75 9.26 9.66
N ALA A 442 -1.91 9.57 9.07
CA ALA A 442 -2.26 10.89 8.55
C ALA A 442 -1.98 12.02 9.56
N ALA A 443 -1.63 13.20 9.07
CA ALA A 443 -1.26 14.34 9.90
C ALA A 443 -2.47 15.02 10.54
N ASP A 444 -3.66 14.80 10.01
CA ASP A 444 -4.96 15.32 10.44
C ASP A 444 -6.00 14.18 10.38
N GLY A 445 -7.10 14.32 11.13
CA GLY A 445 -8.14 13.32 11.33
C GLY A 445 -8.34 12.99 12.82
N PRO A 446 -8.99 11.84 13.14
CA PRO A 446 -9.25 11.42 14.52
C PRO A 446 -8.01 11.25 15.40
N LEU A 447 -6.86 10.98 14.79
CA LEU A 447 -5.56 10.88 15.45
C LEU A 447 -4.60 11.85 14.73
N PRO A 448 -4.64 13.17 15.01
CA PRO A 448 -3.82 14.16 14.30
C PRO A 448 -2.37 14.12 14.78
N PHE A 449 -1.46 14.77 14.05
CA PHE A 449 -0.04 14.90 14.41
C PHE A 449 0.10 16.03 15.43
N SER A 450 0.64 15.70 16.60
CA SER A 450 0.86 16.64 17.72
C SER A 450 2.35 16.78 18.02
N LEU A 451 2.90 17.99 17.91
CA LEU A 451 4.30 18.31 18.23
C LEU A 451 4.36 19.47 19.22
N SER A 452 4.81 19.25 20.46
CA SER A 452 4.70 20.21 21.58
C SER A 452 3.28 20.81 21.72
N GLY A 453 2.24 20.01 21.48
CA GLY A 453 0.84 20.46 21.50
C GLY A 453 0.40 21.30 20.29
N TRP A 454 1.21 21.44 19.25
CA TRP A 454 0.79 21.93 17.94
C TRP A 454 0.14 20.79 17.15
N ILE A 455 -1.17 20.91 16.91
CA ILE A 455 -2.00 19.95 16.18
C ILE A 455 -2.10 20.38 14.72
N ALA A 456 -1.75 19.49 13.78
CA ALA A 456 -1.85 19.73 12.35
C ALA A 456 -3.27 19.50 11.80
N HIS A 457 -3.67 20.35 10.83
CA HIS A 457 -4.94 20.29 10.10
C HIS A 457 -4.69 20.42 8.59
N ASN A 458 -5.46 19.68 7.77
CA ASN A 458 -5.38 19.73 6.31
C ASN A 458 -5.80 21.10 5.76
N GLY A 459 -5.20 21.52 4.64
CA GLY A 459 -5.75 22.56 3.77
C GLY A 459 -6.55 21.98 2.59
N ASP A 460 -6.94 22.82 1.62
CA ASP A 460 -7.67 22.39 0.42
C ASP A 460 -6.81 21.54 -0.56
N ALA A 461 -5.50 21.51 -0.38
CA ALA A 461 -4.53 20.82 -1.22
C ALA A 461 -3.27 20.41 -0.43
N PRO A 462 -2.43 19.47 -0.94
CA PRO A 462 -1.18 19.10 -0.29
C PRO A 462 -0.27 20.32 -0.03
N TYR A 463 0.49 20.28 1.06
CA TYR A 463 1.35 21.37 1.57
C TYR A 463 0.59 22.61 2.07
N GLN A 464 -0.73 22.65 1.95
CA GLN A 464 -1.58 23.64 2.62
C GLN A 464 -2.11 23.08 3.94
N GLY A 465 -2.41 23.96 4.89
CA GLY A 465 -2.93 23.58 6.21
C GLY A 465 -2.45 24.50 7.31
N THR A 466 -2.80 24.17 8.54
CA THR A 466 -2.45 24.93 9.75
C THR A 466 -1.89 24.03 10.84
N LEU A 467 -1.01 24.59 11.67
CA LEU A 467 -0.72 24.09 13.01
C LEU A 467 -1.48 24.96 14.01
N THR A 468 -2.18 24.31 14.95
CA THR A 468 -2.98 24.99 15.99
C THR A 468 -2.52 24.59 17.38
N ARG A 469 -2.45 25.55 18.31
CA ARG A 469 -2.07 25.30 19.71
C ARG A 469 -2.75 26.30 20.63
N TYR A 470 -3.67 25.82 21.47
CA TYR A 470 -4.56 26.65 22.29
C TYR A 470 -5.37 27.64 21.44
N SER A 471 -4.97 28.92 21.42
CA SER A 471 -5.57 29.98 20.59
C SER A 471 -4.60 30.55 19.54
N ALA A 472 -3.45 29.91 19.34
CA ALA A 472 -2.50 30.24 18.28
C ALA A 472 -2.74 29.35 17.07
N GLU A 473 -2.65 29.93 15.88
CA GLU A 473 -2.74 29.24 14.59
C GLU A 473 -1.61 29.75 13.70
N VAL A 474 -0.98 28.83 12.97
CA VAL A 474 0.13 29.10 12.05
C VAL A 474 -0.18 28.40 10.74
N THR A 475 -0.38 29.17 9.66
CA THR A 475 -0.64 28.64 8.32
C THR A 475 0.67 28.29 7.63
N ALA A 476 0.71 27.16 6.92
CA ALA A 476 1.88 26.76 6.15
C ALA A 476 2.18 27.75 5.01
N SER A 477 3.46 28.12 4.81
CA SER A 477 3.88 28.84 3.61
C SER A 477 5.36 28.69 3.30
N THR A 478 5.67 28.33 2.05
CA THR A 478 7.02 28.32 1.46
C THR A 478 7.67 29.70 1.41
N SER A 479 6.95 30.77 1.74
CA SER A 479 7.51 32.12 1.90
C SER A 479 8.30 32.32 3.19
N SER A 480 8.19 31.41 4.17
CA SER A 480 8.93 31.40 5.44
C SER A 480 8.88 32.72 6.24
N ASN A 481 7.80 33.48 6.06
CA ASN A 481 7.60 34.79 6.68
C ASN A 481 7.22 34.67 8.17
N GLN A 482 7.17 35.79 8.89
CA GLN A 482 6.91 35.78 10.35
C GLN A 482 5.58 35.12 10.75
N SER A 483 4.58 35.04 9.86
CA SER A 483 3.31 34.34 10.12
C SER A 483 3.39 32.81 10.00
N THR A 484 4.52 32.24 9.56
CA THR A 484 4.76 30.78 9.62
C THR A 484 5.65 30.36 10.79
N TRP A 485 6.13 31.30 11.61
CA TRP A 485 7.19 31.02 12.59
C TRP A 485 6.66 30.33 13.85
N ILE A 486 7.29 29.21 14.22
CA ILE A 486 7.04 28.49 15.47
C ILE A 486 8.35 28.41 16.27
N THR A 487 8.29 28.87 17.52
CA THR A 487 9.38 28.73 18.49
C THR A 487 9.20 27.45 19.30
N ALA A 488 10.24 26.66 19.47
CA ALA A 488 10.21 25.48 20.34
C ALA A 488 10.32 25.87 21.82
N ASP A 489 9.41 25.37 22.65
CA ASP A 489 9.46 25.43 24.11
C ASP A 489 10.01 24.13 24.74
N GLN A 490 10.01 24.05 26.09
CA GLN A 490 10.64 22.97 26.88
C GLN A 490 9.79 21.71 27.02
#